data_AF-A0A9N9JQT7-F1
#
_entry.id   AF-A0A9N9JQT7-F1
#
_cell.length_a   1.000
_cell.length_b   1.000
_cell.length_c   1.000
_cell.angle_alpha   90.00
_cell.angle_beta   90.00
_cell.angle_gamma   90.00
#
_symmetry.space_group_name_H-M   'P 1'
#
loop_
_entity.id
_entity.type
_entity.pdbx_description
1 polymer ?
#
loop_
_entity_poly.entity_id
_entity_poly.type
_entity_poly.pdbx_seq_one_letter_code
_entity_poly.pdbx_strand_id
1 'polypeptide(L)'
;DTKMSGLLSSDINEVNLEFIEEHTSLELSIRDFEEGIHTGFQLATKAGPLCSEPLMGVAYFLEDFTISIDENVDISESGYVITTMRDACLQGFLDLSPRLMLAMYSCDIQATTEALGRVYAVISRRRGRIISEELKEGTSFFQISALLPVVESFGFADDPFWVPTTEEELEDLGEKSDRENLAKKYMENVRKRK
;
A
#
# COMPACT_ATOMS: atom_id res chain seq x y z
N ASP A 1 -13.22 -59.73 -35.70
CA ASP A 1 -13.37 -59.37 -34.27
C ASP A 1 -12.02 -58.92 -33.72
N THR A 2 -11.58 -57.71 -34.05
CA THR A 2 -11.77 -56.43 -33.31
C THR A 2 -10.59 -56.17 -32.36
N LYS A 3 -9.72 -55.25 -32.81
CA LYS A 3 -8.78 -54.36 -32.09
C LYS A 3 -9.27 -53.97 -30.67
N MET A 4 -8.47 -53.62 -29.65
CA MET A 4 -7.16 -52.99 -29.57
C MET A 4 -6.61 -53.14 -28.13
N SER A 5 -5.28 -53.11 -28.05
CA SER A 5 -4.42 -52.92 -26.88
C SER A 5 -4.75 -51.72 -25.97
N GLY A 6 -4.44 -51.81 -24.68
CA GLY A 6 -4.21 -50.64 -23.83
C GLY A 6 -4.29 -50.93 -22.33
N LEU A 7 -3.15 -50.80 -21.66
CA LEU A 7 -2.90 -51.13 -20.25
C LEU A 7 -3.26 -49.99 -19.27
N LEU A 8 -3.54 -50.40 -18.02
CA LEU A 8 -3.14 -49.81 -16.72
C LEU A 8 -3.97 -48.70 -16.02
N SER A 9 -4.12 -48.96 -14.70
CA SER A 9 -4.36 -48.07 -13.53
C SER A 9 -5.82 -47.93 -13.07
N SER A 10 -6.28 -48.73 -12.11
CA SER A 10 -6.26 -48.52 -10.62
C SER A 10 -7.17 -47.37 -10.19
N ASP A 11 -8.00 -47.41 -9.15
CA ASP A 11 -8.55 -48.43 -8.27
C ASP A 11 -9.69 -47.67 -7.55
N ILE A 12 -10.86 -48.32 -7.47
CA ILE A 12 -11.70 -48.40 -6.25
C ILE A 12 -12.04 -47.07 -5.53
N ASN A 13 -13.23 -46.52 -5.80
CA ASN A 13 -14.28 -46.16 -4.81
C ASN A 13 -15.36 -45.24 -5.40
N GLU A 14 -16.27 -45.82 -6.20
CA GLU A 14 -17.55 -45.22 -6.59
C GLU A 14 -18.68 -46.07 -6.00
N VAL A 15 -18.83 -46.14 -4.68
CA VAL A 15 -20.09 -46.56 -4.06
C VAL A 15 -20.19 -45.93 -2.66
N ASN A 16 -21.33 -45.28 -2.41
CA ASN A 16 -21.82 -44.69 -1.15
C ASN A 16 -21.49 -43.20 -0.92
N LEU A 17 -22.39 -42.32 -1.35
CA LEU A 17 -23.32 -41.74 -0.37
C LEU A 17 -24.55 -41.17 -1.11
N GLU A 18 -25.60 -41.99 -1.09
CA GLU A 18 -26.97 -41.64 -1.43
C GLU A 18 -27.58 -40.86 -0.24
N PHE A 19 -28.51 -39.93 -0.54
CA PHE A 19 -29.43 -39.25 0.39
C PHE A 19 -28.89 -38.12 1.31
N ILE A 20 -29.19 -36.87 0.95
CA ILE A 20 -30.24 -36.05 1.58
C ILE A 20 -30.88 -35.19 0.47
N GLU A 21 -32.20 -35.33 0.33
CA GLU A 21 -33.08 -34.67 -0.63
C GLU A 21 -33.28 -33.18 -0.33
N GLU A 22 -33.46 -32.43 -1.42
CA GLU A 22 -34.36 -31.27 -1.61
C GLU A 22 -34.71 -30.38 -0.40
N HIS A 23 -34.19 -29.15 -0.44
CA HIS A 23 -34.99 -27.96 -0.19
C HIS A 23 -34.52 -26.79 -1.10
N THR A 24 -35.29 -26.57 -2.17
CA THR A 24 -35.54 -25.31 -2.91
C THR A 24 -35.60 -24.12 -1.92
N SER A 25 -35.07 -22.90 -2.15
CA SER A 25 -35.17 -22.01 -3.32
C SER A 25 -34.35 -20.73 -3.09
N LEU A 26 -33.75 -20.20 -4.17
CA LEU A 26 -32.90 -18.99 -4.31
C LEU A 26 -31.40 -19.21 -4.10
N GLU A 27 -30.74 -19.83 -5.09
CA GLU A 27 -29.32 -19.56 -5.33
C GLU A 27 -29.18 -18.08 -5.75
N LEU A 28 -29.09 -17.18 -4.78
CA LEU A 28 -28.52 -15.86 -5.04
C LEU A 28 -27.09 -16.11 -5.50
N SER A 29 -26.83 -15.82 -6.77
CA SER A 29 -25.50 -16.01 -7.33
C SER A 29 -24.58 -14.95 -6.76
N ILE A 30 -23.29 -15.27 -6.57
CA ILE A 30 -22.24 -14.28 -6.25
C ILE A 30 -22.32 -13.05 -7.17
N ARG A 31 -22.80 -13.25 -8.40
CA ARG A 31 -23.01 -12.20 -9.41
C ARG A 31 -23.97 -11.10 -8.98
N ASP A 32 -24.98 -11.41 -8.16
CA ASP A 32 -25.95 -10.42 -7.69
C ASP A 32 -25.32 -9.48 -6.65
N PHE A 33 -24.26 -9.92 -5.98
CA PHE A 33 -23.54 -9.15 -4.96
C PHE A 33 -22.21 -8.59 -5.45
N GLU A 34 -21.80 -8.89 -6.68
CA GLU A 34 -20.53 -8.44 -7.26
C GLU A 34 -20.40 -6.91 -7.23
N GLU A 35 -21.47 -6.19 -7.54
CA GLU A 35 -21.51 -4.73 -7.49
C GLU A 35 -21.34 -4.19 -6.06
N GLY A 36 -21.96 -4.86 -5.08
CA GLY A 36 -21.82 -4.53 -3.66
C GLY A 36 -20.41 -4.78 -3.14
N ILE A 37 -19.80 -5.90 -3.51
CA ILE A 37 -18.43 -6.25 -3.14
C ILE A 37 -17.45 -5.24 -3.76
N HIS A 38 -17.59 -4.96 -5.06
CA HIS A 38 -16.73 -4.01 -5.75
C HIS A 38 -16.86 -2.60 -5.16
N THR A 39 -18.08 -2.15 -4.85
CA THR A 39 -18.31 -0.85 -4.22
C THR A 39 -17.73 -0.79 -2.80
N GLY A 40 -17.91 -1.84 -1.99
CA GLY A 40 -17.32 -1.94 -0.65
C GLY A 40 -15.79 -1.89 -0.69
N PHE A 41 -15.18 -2.62 -1.63
CA PHE A 41 -13.75 -2.60 -1.88
C PHE A 41 -13.25 -1.22 -2.31
N GLN A 42 -13.96 -0.53 -3.22
CA GLN A 42 -13.62 0.83 -3.62
C GLN A 42 -13.69 1.83 -2.46
N LEU A 43 -14.67 1.68 -1.56
CA LEU A 43 -14.78 2.53 -0.38
C LEU A 43 -13.64 2.27 0.62
N ALA A 44 -13.28 1.00 0.84
CA ALA A 44 -12.16 0.63 1.71
C ALA A 44 -10.81 1.14 1.17
N THR A 45 -10.58 1.02 -0.14
CA THR A 45 -9.33 1.46 -0.77
C THR A 45 -9.19 2.98 -0.85
N LYS A 46 -10.29 3.73 -1.02
CA LYS A 46 -10.24 5.20 -1.02
C LYS A 46 -9.97 5.79 0.37
N ALA A 47 -10.41 5.13 1.43
CA ALA A 47 -10.27 5.60 2.80
C ALA A 47 -9.70 4.49 3.71
N GLY A 48 -8.37 4.42 3.78
CA GLY A 48 -7.64 3.45 4.60
C GLY A 48 -7.76 3.69 6.11
N PRO A 49 -7.44 2.67 6.94
CA PRO A 49 -7.81 2.65 8.36
C PRO A 49 -6.95 3.56 9.25
N LEU A 50 -5.75 3.95 8.82
CA LEU A 50 -4.84 4.77 9.63
C LEU A 50 -5.19 6.27 9.58
N CYS A 51 -5.35 6.81 8.37
CA CYS A 51 -5.45 8.26 8.12
C CYS A 51 -6.58 8.66 7.16
N SER A 52 -7.49 7.73 6.81
CA SER A 52 -8.52 7.93 5.78
C SER A 52 -7.92 8.40 4.44
N GLU A 53 -6.72 7.94 4.12
CA GLU A 53 -6.00 8.18 2.86
C GLU A 53 -6.11 6.95 1.96
N PRO A 54 -5.96 7.10 0.62
CA PRO A 54 -6.06 5.97 -0.28
C PRO A 54 -4.98 4.91 -0.01
N LEU A 55 -5.40 3.65 -0.01
CA LEU A 55 -4.54 2.47 0.10
C LEU A 55 -3.84 2.20 -1.24
N MET A 56 -2.58 1.79 -1.19
CA MET A 56 -1.76 1.48 -2.36
C MET A 56 -0.99 0.18 -2.14
N GLY A 57 -0.80 -0.60 -3.21
CA GLY A 57 0.00 -1.84 -3.17
C GLY A 57 -0.63 -2.99 -2.39
N VAL A 58 -1.96 -3.06 -2.37
CA VAL A 58 -2.72 -4.12 -1.69
C VAL A 58 -3.53 -4.92 -2.71
N ALA A 59 -3.58 -6.23 -2.53
CA ALA A 59 -4.47 -7.13 -3.24
C ALA A 59 -5.27 -7.93 -2.21
N TYR A 60 -6.59 -8.00 -2.39
CA TYR A 60 -7.48 -8.79 -1.55
C TYR A 60 -7.96 -9.99 -2.36
N PHE A 61 -7.96 -11.16 -1.73
CA PHE A 61 -8.49 -12.39 -2.30
C PHE A 61 -9.69 -12.82 -1.46
N LEU A 62 -10.83 -13.02 -2.13
CA LEU A 62 -12.04 -13.51 -1.47
C LEU A 62 -12.01 -15.03 -1.54
N GLU A 63 -11.84 -15.68 -0.38
CA GLU A 63 -11.78 -17.14 -0.29
C GLU A 63 -13.16 -17.76 -0.11
N ASP A 64 -13.93 -17.25 0.87
CA ASP A 64 -15.26 -17.73 1.19
C ASP A 64 -16.21 -16.56 1.43
N PHE A 65 -17.48 -16.77 1.08
CA PHE A 65 -18.53 -15.79 1.19
C PHE A 65 -19.87 -16.47 1.49
N THR A 66 -20.33 -16.32 2.73
CA THR A 66 -21.59 -16.88 3.22
C THR A 66 -22.57 -15.78 3.56
N ILE A 67 -23.80 -15.89 3.08
CA ILE A 67 -24.90 -15.00 3.46
C ILE A 67 -25.96 -15.82 4.20
N SER A 68 -26.27 -15.41 5.42
CA SER A 68 -27.46 -15.88 6.14
C SER A 68 -28.62 -14.94 5.81
N ILE A 69 -29.58 -15.41 5.02
CA ILE A 69 -30.77 -14.65 4.66
C ILE A 69 -31.88 -15.07 5.60
N ASP A 70 -32.32 -14.17 6.47
CA ASP A 70 -33.62 -14.32 7.12
C ASP A 70 -34.69 -13.84 6.12
N GLU A 71 -35.79 -14.58 5.98
CA GLU A 71 -36.81 -14.46 4.92
C GLU A 71 -37.59 -13.12 4.84
N ASN A 72 -37.14 -12.05 5.51
CA ASN A 72 -37.75 -10.71 5.49
C ASN A 72 -36.84 -9.59 4.96
N VAL A 73 -35.72 -9.94 4.31
CA VAL A 73 -34.76 -8.97 3.81
C VAL A 73 -35.12 -8.52 2.39
N ASP A 74 -35.63 -7.29 2.26
CA ASP A 74 -35.80 -6.62 0.99
C ASP A 74 -34.46 -6.46 0.25
N ILE A 75 -34.48 -6.53 -1.08
CA ILE A 75 -33.34 -6.32 -2.00
C ILE A 75 -32.64 -4.94 -1.81
N SER A 76 -33.19 -4.05 -0.98
CA SER A 76 -32.54 -2.82 -0.48
C SER A 76 -31.36 -3.06 0.48
N GLU A 77 -31.09 -4.30 0.90
CA GLU A 77 -30.01 -4.65 1.82
C GLU A 77 -28.62 -4.82 1.19
N SER A 78 -28.45 -4.49 -0.10
CA SER A 78 -27.13 -4.42 -0.75
C SER A 78 -26.14 -3.50 -0.02
N GLY A 79 -26.65 -2.55 0.80
CA GLY A 79 -25.86 -1.71 1.68
C GLY A 79 -25.07 -2.47 2.75
N TYR A 80 -25.62 -3.55 3.32
CA TYR A 80 -24.93 -4.33 4.36
C TYR A 80 -23.73 -5.09 3.80
N VAL A 81 -23.82 -5.58 2.56
CA VAL A 81 -22.70 -6.22 1.86
C VAL A 81 -21.56 -5.23 1.65
N ILE A 82 -21.88 -3.99 1.25
CA ILE A 82 -20.90 -2.92 1.03
C ILE A 82 -20.16 -2.60 2.32
N THR A 83 -20.88 -2.40 3.44
CA THR A 83 -20.27 -2.06 4.73
C THR A 83 -19.46 -3.21 5.31
N THR A 84 -19.98 -4.44 5.23
CA THR A 84 -19.29 -5.64 5.74
C THR A 84 -18.02 -5.91 4.95
N MET A 85 -18.08 -5.83 3.62
CA MET A 85 -16.90 -5.99 2.76
C MET A 85 -15.86 -4.89 3.04
N ARG A 86 -16.31 -3.65 3.22
CA ARG A 86 -15.43 -2.53 3.57
C ARG A 86 -14.72 -2.79 4.90
N ASP A 87 -15.47 -3.12 5.95
CA ASP A 87 -14.91 -3.31 7.28
C ASP A 87 -13.98 -4.53 7.34
N ALA A 88 -14.33 -5.62 6.64
CA ALA A 88 -13.46 -6.79 6.49
C ALA A 88 -12.14 -6.44 5.81
N CYS A 89 -12.16 -5.65 4.73
CA CYS A 89 -10.94 -5.18 4.07
C CYS A 89 -10.07 -4.33 5.01
N LEU A 90 -10.69 -3.39 5.75
CA LEU A 90 -9.98 -2.50 6.65
C LEU A 90 -9.37 -3.24 7.85
N GLN A 91 -10.09 -4.20 8.43
CA GLN A 91 -9.58 -5.04 9.51
C GLN A 91 -8.45 -5.95 9.03
N GLY A 92 -8.63 -6.64 7.88
CA GLY A 92 -7.57 -7.46 7.30
C GLY A 92 -6.29 -6.67 7.01
N PHE A 93 -6.41 -5.39 6.62
CA PHE A 93 -5.24 -4.52 6.45
C PHE A 93 -4.50 -4.18 7.76
N LEU A 94 -5.19 -4.19 8.91
CA LEU A 94 -4.58 -3.98 10.22
C LEU A 94 -3.92 -5.25 10.78
N ASP A 95 -4.34 -6.43 10.33
CA ASP A 95 -3.67 -7.69 10.66
C ASP A 95 -2.31 -7.82 9.95
N LEU A 96 -2.16 -7.15 8.81
CA LEU A 96 -0.86 -6.90 8.19
C LEU A 96 -0.06 -5.87 9.01
N SER A 97 1.22 -5.68 8.71
CA SER A 97 1.99 -4.55 9.26
C SER A 97 1.81 -3.32 8.37
N PRO A 98 0.81 -2.43 8.60
CA PRO A 98 0.54 -1.31 7.72
C PRO A 98 1.68 -0.29 7.77
N ARG A 99 2.03 0.26 6.61
CA ARG A 99 3.09 1.27 6.48
C ARG A 99 2.54 2.49 5.75
N LEU A 100 2.96 3.68 6.19
CA LEU A 100 2.63 4.92 5.49
C LEU A 100 3.50 5.07 4.25
N MET A 101 2.86 5.33 3.12
CA MET A 101 3.52 5.68 1.86
C MET A 101 3.60 7.21 1.77
N LEU A 102 4.82 7.75 1.66
CA LEU A 102 5.04 9.17 1.43
C LEU A 102 5.20 9.43 -0.06
N ALA A 103 4.69 10.57 -0.52
CA ALA A 103 5.00 11.06 -1.85
C ALA A 103 6.48 11.45 -1.91
N MET A 104 7.16 11.04 -2.98
CA MET A 104 8.58 11.30 -3.22
C MET A 104 8.74 12.06 -4.54
N TYR A 105 9.56 13.10 -4.53
CA TYR A 105 10.04 13.73 -5.75
C TYR A 105 11.24 12.98 -6.31
N SER A 106 11.30 12.85 -7.63
CA SER A 106 12.53 12.57 -8.35
C SER A 106 13.18 13.92 -8.68
N CYS A 107 14.33 14.19 -8.06
CA CYS A 107 15.07 15.44 -8.22
C CYS A 107 16.35 15.17 -9.00
N ASP A 108 16.53 15.89 -10.10
CA ASP A 108 17.80 15.94 -10.84
C ASP A 108 18.50 17.26 -10.50
N ILE A 109 19.66 17.17 -9.88
CA ILE A 109 20.41 18.29 -9.32
C ILE A 109 21.74 18.42 -10.06
N GLN A 110 22.10 19.64 -10.43
CA GLN A 110 23.41 19.95 -11.01
C GLN A 110 24.21 20.78 -10.03
N ALA A 111 25.41 20.29 -9.67
CA ALA A 111 26.26 20.93 -8.68
C ALA A 111 27.73 20.90 -9.13
N THR A 112 28.48 21.93 -8.73
CA THR A 112 29.94 21.94 -8.87
C THR A 112 30.60 21.03 -7.83
N THR A 113 31.85 20.63 -8.07
CA THR A 113 32.70 19.88 -7.13
C THR A 113 32.71 20.48 -5.71
N GLU A 114 32.72 21.82 -5.61
CA GLU A 114 32.76 22.55 -4.33
C GLU A 114 31.44 22.51 -3.56
N ALA A 115 30.30 22.41 -4.28
CA ALA A 115 28.97 22.39 -3.67
C ALA A 115 28.46 20.96 -3.43
N LEU A 116 29.10 19.95 -4.01
CA LEU A 116 28.71 18.54 -3.94
C LEU A 116 28.49 18.06 -2.50
N GLY A 117 29.44 18.35 -1.60
CA GLY A 117 29.33 17.96 -0.19
C GLY A 117 28.14 18.61 0.53
N ARG A 118 27.82 19.87 0.21
CA ARG A 118 26.66 20.57 0.80
C ARG A 118 25.34 20.01 0.28
N VAL A 119 25.24 19.72 -1.02
CA VAL A 119 24.06 19.10 -1.62
C VAL A 119 23.77 17.74 -0.95
N TYR A 120 24.81 16.93 -0.73
CA TYR A 120 24.66 15.67 0.00
C TYR A 120 24.17 15.84 1.44
N ALA A 121 24.67 16.85 2.15
CA ALA A 121 24.22 17.16 3.50
C ALA A 121 22.74 17.57 3.53
N VAL A 122 22.31 18.46 2.63
CA VAL A 122 20.91 18.94 2.56
C VAL A 122 19.95 17.80 2.20
N ILE A 123 20.30 16.97 1.22
CA ILE A 123 19.48 15.80 0.84
C ILE A 123 19.36 14.83 2.01
N SER A 124 20.47 14.50 2.68
CA SER A 124 20.49 13.52 3.77
C SER A 124 19.74 14.03 5.01
N ARG A 125 19.86 15.32 5.35
CA ARG A 125 19.11 15.97 6.44
C ARG A 125 17.60 15.91 6.19
N ARG A 126 17.17 16.16 4.95
CA ARG A 126 15.77 16.05 4.52
C ARG A 126 15.31 14.61 4.22
N ARG A 127 16.11 13.62 4.63
CA ARG A 127 15.83 12.17 4.49
C ARG A 127 15.63 11.73 3.03
N GLY A 128 16.23 12.47 2.11
CA GLY A 128 16.33 12.07 0.72
C GLY A 128 17.36 10.97 0.52
N ARG A 129 17.20 10.20 -0.55
CA ARG A 129 18.09 9.12 -0.94
C ARG A 129 18.69 9.43 -2.31
N ILE A 130 20.01 9.38 -2.41
CA ILE A 130 20.70 9.52 -3.70
C ILE A 130 20.59 8.19 -4.46
N ILE A 131 20.18 8.24 -5.72
CA ILE A 131 20.09 7.08 -6.62
C ILE A 131 21.39 6.93 -7.39
N SER A 132 21.83 8.02 -8.04
CA SER A 132 23.01 8.03 -8.89
C SER A 132 23.71 9.39 -8.88
N GLU A 133 25.02 9.35 -9.13
CA GLU A 133 25.88 10.50 -9.33
C GLU A 133 26.72 10.25 -10.60
N GLU A 134 26.66 11.18 -11.55
CA GLU A 134 27.41 11.11 -12.80
C GLU A 134 28.11 12.44 -13.08
N LEU A 135 29.38 12.38 -13.50
CA LEU A 135 30.11 13.56 -13.96
C LEU A 135 29.84 13.76 -15.46
N LYS A 136 29.41 14.97 -15.84
CA LYS A 136 29.21 15.28 -17.26
C LYS A 136 30.53 15.62 -17.93
N GLU A 137 30.99 14.73 -18.81
CA GLU A 137 32.26 14.89 -19.54
C GLU A 137 32.33 16.26 -20.24
N GLY A 138 33.47 16.95 -20.05
CA GLY A 138 33.71 18.28 -20.61
C GLY A 138 33.19 19.45 -19.77
N THR A 139 32.53 19.20 -18.63
CA THR A 139 32.15 20.24 -17.67
C THR A 139 32.56 19.87 -16.23
N SER A 140 32.66 20.85 -15.34
CA SER A 140 32.96 20.64 -13.92
C SER A 140 31.70 20.42 -13.06
N PHE A 141 30.59 20.01 -13.69
CA PHE A 141 29.31 19.78 -13.02
C PHE A 141 29.02 18.29 -12.87
N PHE A 142 28.64 17.90 -11.66
CA PHE A 142 28.03 16.61 -11.37
C PHE A 142 26.52 16.70 -11.55
N GLN A 143 25.95 15.67 -12.13
CA GLN A 143 24.51 15.45 -12.21
C GLN A 143 24.14 14.36 -11.21
N ILE A 144 23.26 14.71 -10.28
CA ILE A 144 22.85 13.85 -9.16
C ILE A 144 21.36 13.60 -9.30
N SER A 145 20.96 12.34 -9.37
CA SER A 145 19.54 11.96 -9.31
C SER A 145 19.23 11.44 -7.91
N ALA A 146 18.25 12.06 -7.25
CA ALA A 146 17.89 11.77 -5.87
C ALA A 146 16.37 11.69 -5.69
N LEU A 147 15.94 10.93 -4.69
CA LEU A 147 14.57 10.89 -4.21
C LEU A 147 14.44 11.74 -2.95
N LEU A 148 13.52 12.70 -2.94
CA LEU A 148 13.29 13.58 -1.81
C LEU A 148 11.82 13.49 -1.35
N PRO A 149 11.52 13.24 -0.05
CA PRO A 149 10.15 13.26 0.44
C PRO A 149 9.51 14.64 0.24
N VAL A 150 8.30 14.68 -0.33
CA VAL A 150 7.58 15.93 -0.64
C VAL A 150 7.32 16.76 0.63
N VAL A 151 7.09 16.10 1.76
CA VAL A 151 6.85 16.76 3.06
C VAL A 151 8.06 17.53 3.58
N GLU A 152 9.29 17.10 3.22
CA GLU A 152 10.53 17.75 3.64
C GLU A 152 11.16 18.59 2.53
N SER A 153 10.57 18.65 1.33
CA SER A 153 11.15 19.37 0.19
C SER A 153 10.83 20.87 0.17
N PHE A 154 9.99 21.36 1.09
CA PHE A 154 9.61 22.78 1.12
C PHE A 154 10.83 23.67 1.42
N GLY A 155 11.05 24.70 0.61
CA GLY A 155 12.25 25.56 0.71
C GLY A 155 13.56 24.87 0.28
N PHE A 156 13.50 23.75 -0.44
CA PHE A 156 14.70 23.09 -0.99
C PHE A 156 15.39 23.93 -2.08
N ALA A 157 14.61 24.67 -2.87
CA ALA A 157 15.14 25.54 -3.92
C ALA A 157 15.83 26.81 -3.38
N ASP A 158 15.43 27.27 -2.19
CA ASP A 158 15.91 28.51 -1.61
C ASP A 158 17.23 28.35 -0.85
N ASP A 159 17.63 27.12 -0.50
CA ASP A 159 18.81 26.87 0.33
C ASP A 159 19.69 25.68 -0.14
N PRO A 160 20.33 25.76 -1.32
CA PRO A 160 21.35 24.80 -1.74
C PRO A 160 22.72 25.00 -1.05
N PHE A 161 22.86 26.01 -0.18
CA PHE A 161 24.13 26.40 0.45
C PHE A 161 24.13 26.33 1.98
N TRP A 162 23.19 25.59 2.57
CA TRP A 162 23.09 25.40 4.01
C TRP A 162 24.40 24.84 4.60
N VAL A 163 24.88 25.47 5.67
CA VAL A 163 26.02 25.02 6.49
C VAL A 163 25.51 24.92 7.92
N PRO A 164 25.70 23.77 8.62
CA PRO A 164 25.35 23.67 10.03
C PRO A 164 26.17 24.70 10.80
N THR A 165 25.47 25.68 11.37
CA THR A 165 26.10 26.76 12.13
C THR A 165 25.88 26.60 13.63
N THR A 166 25.08 25.63 14.04
CA THR A 166 24.72 25.38 15.44
C THR A 166 25.16 23.99 15.90
N GLU A 167 25.58 23.90 17.16
CA GLU A 167 26.09 22.66 17.78
C GLU A 167 24.98 21.58 17.88
N GLU A 168 23.73 21.99 18.09
CA GLU A 168 22.54 21.11 18.09
C GLU A 168 22.31 20.43 16.73
N GLU A 169 22.50 21.14 15.61
CA GLU A 169 22.37 20.56 14.26
C GLU A 169 23.50 19.60 13.90
N LEU A 170 24.65 19.74 14.56
CA LEU A 170 25.78 18.81 14.47
C LEU A 170 25.51 17.55 15.31
N GLU A 171 24.84 17.69 16.47
CA GLU A 171 24.43 16.58 17.33
C GLU A 171 23.32 15.71 16.73
N ASP A 172 22.44 16.27 15.89
CA ASP A 172 21.41 15.53 15.13
C ASP A 172 21.99 14.54 14.09
N LEU A 173 23.24 14.75 13.68
CA LEU A 173 24.02 13.79 12.88
C LEU A 173 24.65 12.69 13.75
N GLY A 174 24.57 12.81 15.08
CA GLY A 174 25.03 11.83 16.05
C GLY A 174 24.08 10.64 16.19
N GLU A 175 24.66 9.52 16.60
CA GLU A 175 24.05 8.18 16.73
C GLU A 175 23.10 8.05 17.94
N LYS A 176 22.27 9.06 18.24
CA LYS A 176 21.32 8.99 19.36
C LYS A 176 20.01 8.30 18.92
N SER A 177 19.64 7.28 19.68
CA SER A 177 18.53 6.35 19.45
C SER A 177 17.13 6.95 19.69
N ASP A 178 17.04 8.16 20.24
CA ASP A 178 15.77 8.80 20.61
C ASP A 178 15.17 9.60 19.45
N ARG A 179 15.04 8.96 18.28
CA ARG A 179 14.33 9.57 17.15
C ARG A 179 12.84 9.45 17.38
N GLU A 180 12.13 10.59 17.38
CA GLU A 180 10.67 10.61 17.40
C GLU A 180 10.09 9.70 16.30
N ASN A 181 8.99 9.01 16.59
CA ASN A 181 8.30 8.21 15.60
C ASN A 181 7.66 9.13 14.54
N LEU A 182 8.40 9.34 13.45
CA LEU A 182 7.99 10.22 12.36
C LEU A 182 6.68 9.76 11.70
N ALA A 183 6.46 8.45 11.58
CA ALA A 183 5.21 7.93 11.04
C ALA A 183 4.02 8.35 11.91
N LYS A 184 4.19 8.33 13.24
CA LYS A 184 3.18 8.83 14.17
C LYS A 184 2.94 10.34 13.99
N LYS A 185 4.01 11.13 13.87
CA LYS A 185 3.93 12.58 13.62
C LYS A 185 3.17 12.88 12.33
N TYR A 186 3.49 12.21 11.23
CA TYR A 186 2.77 12.39 9.97
C TYR A 186 1.31 11.95 10.08
N MET A 187 1.03 10.80 10.72
CA MET A 187 -0.34 10.33 10.96
C MET A 187 -1.16 11.34 11.76
N GLU A 188 -0.64 11.86 12.87
CA GLU A 188 -1.31 12.87 13.69
C GLU A 188 -1.55 14.16 12.91
N ASN A 189 -0.59 14.59 12.09
CA ASN A 189 -0.76 15.76 11.23
C ASN A 189 -1.83 15.56 10.16
N VAL A 190 -1.98 14.35 9.59
CA VAL A 190 -3.09 14.06 8.67
C VAL A 190 -4.42 14.05 9.43
N ARG A 191 -4.47 13.38 10.58
CA ARG A 191 -5.69 13.29 11.41
C ARG A 191 -6.16 14.64 11.93
N LYS A 192 -5.25 15.55 12.28
CA LYS A 192 -5.59 16.90 12.76
C LYS A 192 -6.13 17.81 11.65
N ARG A 193 -5.78 17.54 10.39
CA ARG A 193 -6.24 18.34 9.24
C ARG A 193 -7.62 17.92 8.74
N LYS A 194 -8.05 16.69 9.02
CA LYS A 194 -9.38 16.17 8.69
C LYS A 194 -10.34 16.42 9.85
#